data_AF-A0A2V6WP57-F1
#
_entry.id   AF-A0A2V6WP57-F1
#
_cell.length_a   1.000
_cell.length_b   1.000
_cell.length_c   1.000
_cell.angle_alpha   90.00
_cell.angle_beta   90.00
_cell.angle_gamma   90.00
#
_symmetry.space_group_name_H-M   'P 1'
#
loop_
_entity.id
_entity.type
_entity.pdbx_description
1 polymer ?
#
loop_
_entity_poly.entity_id
_entity_poly.type
_entity_poly.pdbx_seq_one_letter_code
_entity_poly.pdbx_strand_id
1 'polypeptide(L)' 'MARLEPIEIGELDADLTAICEDAERQTGTSMSTRTLAHHPGVVKALAAFRRTLAATAVLDAPLKELVRLKIARLNACHY' A
#
# COMPACT_ATOMS: atom_id res chain seq x y z
N MET A 1 14.45 -7.47 1.12
CA MET A 1 13.49 -8.22 0.29
C MET A 1 12.43 -8.82 1.19
N ALA A 2 11.18 -8.88 0.74
CA ALA A 2 10.13 -9.57 1.48
C ALA A 2 10.46 -11.07 1.58
N ARG A 3 10.02 -11.72 2.67
CA ARG A 3 10.16 -13.18 2.85
C ARG A 3 9.04 -13.97 2.18
N LEU A 4 7.98 -13.27 1.78
CA LEU A 4 6.83 -13.81 1.09
C LEU A 4 6.88 -13.33 -0.36
N GLU A 5 6.69 -14.27 -1.29
CA GLU A 5 6.52 -13.91 -2.69
C GLU A 5 5.15 -13.23 -2.90
N PRO A 6 5.08 -12.21 -3.75
CA PRO A 6 3.80 -11.60 -4.11
C PRO A 6 2.87 -12.63 -4.77
N ILE A 7 1.61 -12.65 -4.36
CA ILE A 7 0.59 -13.45 -5.05
C ILE A 7 0.41 -12.91 -6.48
N GLU A 8 0.19 -13.79 -7.46
CA GLU A 8 -0.07 -13.36 -8.84
C GLU A 8 -1.43 -12.67 -8.96
N ILE A 9 -1.53 -11.64 -9.81
CA ILE A 9 -2.76 -10.83 -9.92
C ILE A 9 -3.98 -11.71 -10.26
N GLY A 10 -3.81 -12.72 -11.13
CA GLY A 10 -4.89 -13.63 -11.52
C GLY A 10 -5.36 -14.59 -10.42
N GLU A 11 -4.64 -14.68 -9.30
CA GLU A 11 -4.96 -15.55 -8.17
C GLU A 11 -5.68 -14.80 -7.03
N LEU A 12 -5.82 -13.47 -7.14
CA LEU A 12 -6.46 -12.64 -6.14
C LEU A 12 -7.99 -12.67 -6.27
N ASP A 13 -8.68 -12.53 -5.14
CA ASP A 13 -10.12 -12.24 -5.16
C ASP A 13 -10.41 -10.84 -5.75
N ALA A 14 -11.67 -10.59 -6.08
CA ALA A 14 -12.07 -9.35 -6.73
C ALA A 14 -11.81 -8.10 -5.87
N ASP A 15 -11.98 -8.21 -4.54
CA ASP A 15 -11.74 -7.09 -3.62
C ASP A 15 -10.25 -6.72 -3.57
N LEU A 16 -9.38 -7.72 -3.47
CA LEU A 16 -7.93 -7.53 -3.43
C LEU A 16 -7.38 -7.09 -4.79
N THR A 17 -7.97 -7.57 -5.89
CA THR A 17 -7.66 -7.11 -7.25
C THR A 17 -7.92 -5.62 -7.37
N ALA A 18 -9.10 -5.14 -6.95
CA ALA A 18 -9.43 -3.71 -6.98
C ALA A 18 -8.44 -2.86 -6.13
N ILE A 19 -8.01 -3.37 -4.97
CA ILE A 19 -7.00 -2.69 -4.14
C ILE A 19 -5.63 -2.67 -4.82
N CYS A 20 -5.26 -3.72 -5.56
CA CYS A 20 -4.02 -3.75 -6.33
C CYS A 20 -4.03 -2.74 -7.48
N GLU A 21 -5.13 -2.67 -8.24
CA GLU A 21 -5.32 -1.68 -9.30
C GLU A 21 -5.27 -0.24 -8.75
N ASP A 22 -5.90 0.02 -7.60
CA ASP A 22 -5.81 1.29 -6.89
C ASP A 22 -4.36 1.64 -6.53
N ALA A 23 -3.59 0.67 -6.02
CA ALA A 23 -2.19 0.86 -5.65
C ALA A 23 -1.31 1.14 -6.88
N GLU A 24 -1.53 0.43 -7.99
CA GLU A 24 -0.82 0.66 -9.25
C GLU A 24 -1.10 2.03 -9.83
N ARG A 25 -2.36 2.49 -9.80
CA ARG A 25 -2.71 3.85 -10.23
C ARG A 25 -2.04 4.93 -9.39
N GLN A 26 -1.87 4.70 -8.09
CA GLN A 26 -1.29 5.70 -7.18
C GLN A 26 0.24 5.70 -7.14
N THR A 27 0.86 4.52 -7.26
CA THR A 27 2.29 4.34 -6.95
C THR A 27 3.08 3.62 -8.06
N GLY A 28 2.40 3.19 -9.13
CA GLY A 28 3.01 2.45 -10.24
C GLY A 28 3.27 0.97 -9.94
N THR A 29 2.90 0.46 -8.76
CA THR A 29 3.11 -0.95 -8.41
C THR A 29 2.13 -1.46 -7.36
N SER A 30 1.70 -2.72 -7.49
CA SER A 30 0.91 -3.46 -6.49
C SER A 30 1.75 -4.40 -5.62
N MET A 31 3.08 -4.44 -5.79
CA MET A 31 3.95 -5.46 -5.20
C MET A 31 3.72 -5.67 -3.70
N SER A 32 3.72 -4.60 -2.89
CA SER A 32 3.48 -4.71 -1.44
C SER A 32 2.08 -5.22 -1.10
N THR A 33 1.05 -4.80 -1.84
CA THR A 33 -0.33 -5.27 -1.66
C THR A 33 -0.40 -6.77 -1.93
N ARG A 34 0.24 -7.24 -3.00
CA ARG A 34 0.30 -8.66 -3.39
C ARG A 34 1.14 -9.50 -2.44
N THR A 35 2.20 -8.95 -1.86
CA THR A 35 2.97 -9.58 -0.78
C THR A 35 2.15 -9.69 0.51
N LEU A 36 1.34 -8.69 0.84
CA LEU A 36 0.47 -8.73 2.02
C LEU A 36 -0.81 -9.55 1.81
N ALA A 37 -1.15 -9.88 0.57
CA ALA A 37 -2.37 -10.61 0.21
C ALA A 37 -2.43 -12.04 0.78
N HIS A 38 -1.30 -12.61 1.25
CA HIS A 38 -1.29 -13.80 2.12
C HIS A 38 -2.13 -13.61 3.40
N HIS A 39 -2.41 -12.36 3.78
CA HIS A 39 -3.29 -11.97 4.88
C HIS A 39 -4.33 -10.93 4.41
N PRO A 40 -5.43 -11.36 3.75
CA PRO A 40 -6.41 -10.44 3.14
C PRO A 40 -6.99 -9.40 4.09
N GLY A 41 -7.25 -9.79 5.35
CA GLY A 41 -7.76 -8.87 6.37
C GLY A 41 -6.81 -7.70 6.65
N VAL A 42 -5.49 -7.94 6.61
CA VAL A 42 -4.47 -6.90 6.79
C VAL A 42 -4.48 -5.93 5.61
N VAL A 43 -4.59 -6.44 4.38
CA VAL A 43 -4.68 -5.61 3.18
C VAL A 43 -5.91 -4.70 3.23
N LYS A 44 -7.09 -5.26 3.54
CA LYS A 44 -8.34 -4.51 3.62
C LYS A 44 -8.28 -3.43 4.72
N ALA A 45 -7.75 -3.78 5.90
CA ALA A 45 -7.58 -2.83 7.00
C ALA A 45 -6.59 -1.70 6.64
N LEU A 46 -5.45 -2.03 6.01
CA LEU A 46 -4.45 -1.05 5.60
C LEU A 46 -4.99 -0.12 4.50
N ALA A 47 -5.72 -0.66 3.52
CA ALA A 47 -6.36 0.13 2.47
C ALA A 47 -7.40 1.10 3.06
N ALA A 48 -8.24 0.63 3.99
CA ALA A 48 -9.18 1.48 4.70
C ALA A 48 -8.46 2.60 5.48
N PHE A 49 -7.44 2.26 6.25
CA PHE A 49 -6.63 3.22 7.00
C PHE A 49 -6.02 4.30 6.10
N ARG A 50 -5.39 3.90 4.98
CA ARG A 50 -4.79 4.85 4.03
C ARG A 50 -5.82 5.78 3.39
N ARG A 51 -7.00 5.25 3.02
CA ARG A 51 -8.10 6.07 2.47
C ARG A 51 -8.60 7.08 3.50
N THR A 52 -8.81 6.66 4.74
CA THR A 52 -9.23 7.57 5.82
C THR A 52 -8.16 8.64 6.05
N LEU A 53 -6.89 8.25 6.17
CA LEU A 53 -5.78 9.20 6.35
C LEU A 53 -5.72 10.22 5.21
N ALA A 54 -5.90 9.78 3.96
CA ALA A 54 -5.92 10.68 2.81
C ALA A 54 -7.08 11.68 2.90
N ALA A 55 -8.28 11.21 3.26
CA ALA A 55 -9.51 12.00 3.32
C ALA A 55 -9.57 12.98 4.49
N THR A 56 -8.98 12.63 5.65
CA THR A 56 -9.13 13.42 6.89
C THR A 56 -7.89 14.22 7.26
N ALA A 57 -6.74 13.99 6.62
CA ALA A 57 -5.52 14.66 7.04
C ALA A 57 -5.48 16.13 6.60
N VAL A 58 -5.12 16.99 7.55
CA VAL A 58 -5.01 18.45 7.44
C VAL A 58 -3.78 18.95 6.67
N LEU A 59 -2.81 18.07 6.44
CA LEU A 59 -1.63 18.37 5.63
C LEU A 59 -2.00 18.35 4.14
N ASP A 60 -1.31 19.13 3.32
CA ASP A 60 -1.41 18.98 1.86
C ASP A 60 -0.76 17.65 1.40
N ALA A 61 -1.15 17.16 0.23
CA ALA A 61 -0.68 15.88 -0.28
C ALA A 61 0.85 15.82 -0.51
N PRO A 62 1.50 16.85 -1.10
CA PRO A 62 2.97 16.90 -1.19
C PRO A 62 3.68 16.78 0.16
N LEU A 63 3.22 17.50 1.18
CA LEU A 63 3.83 17.47 2.51
C LEU A 63 3.67 16.10 3.18
N LYS A 64 2.52 15.42 3.02
CA LYS A 64 2.33 14.04 3.50
C LYS A 64 3.39 13.11 2.90
N GLU A 65 3.67 13.22 1.60
CA GLU A 65 4.64 12.35 0.95
C GLU A 65 6.08 12.67 1.40
N LEU A 66 6.43 13.95 1.55
CA LEU A 66 7.75 14.33 2.10
C LEU A 66 7.96 13.77 3.52
N VAL A 67 6.94 13.81 4.37
CA VAL A 67 6.98 13.21 5.72
C VAL A 67 7.15 11.69 5.61
N ARG A 68 6.39 11.02 4.74
CA ARG A 68 6.48 9.58 4.50
C ARG A 68 7.89 9.17 4.05
N LEU A 69 8.49 9.88 3.10
CA LEU A 69 9.85 9.64 2.63
C LEU A 69 10.90 9.88 3.72
N LYS A 70 10.73 10.93 4.54
CA LYS A 70 11.62 11.20 5.67
C LYS A 70 11.58 10.06 6.70
N ILE A 71 10.39 9.57 7.04
CA ILE A 71 10.21 8.44 7.96
C ILE A 71 10.80 7.16 7.36
N ALA A 72 10.56 6.87 6.09
CA ALA A 72 11.13 5.69 5.41
C ALA A 72 12.66 5.70 5.48
N ARG A 73 13.28 6.85 5.18
CA ARG A 73 14.74 7.03 5.29
C ARG A 73 15.25 6.80 6.71
N LEU A 74 14.57 7.37 7.73
CA LEU A 74 14.97 7.20 9.14
C LEU A 74 14.91 5.73 9.59
N ASN A 75 14.02 4.94 8.99
CA ASN A 75 13.85 3.53 9.31
C ASN A 75 14.60 2.58 8.36
N ALA A 76 15.45 3.10 7.45
CA ALA A 76 16.09 2.31 6.39
C ALA A 76 15.09 1.42 5.62
N CYS A 77 13.89 1.94 5.38
CA CYS A 77 12.89 1.27 4.57
C CYS A 77 13.17 1.57 3.09
N HIS A 78 13.62 0.55 2.36
CA HIS A 78 14.06 0.64 0.96
C HIS A 78 13.03 0.11 -0.04
N TYR A 79 11.82 -0.19 0.43
CA TYR A 79 10.71 -0.62 -0.43
C TYR A 79 10.15 0.57 -1.21
#